data_AF-A0A0F9PJU7-F1
#
_entry.id   AF-A0A0F9PJU7-F1
#
_cell.length_a   1.000
_cell.length_b   1.000
_cell.length_c   1.000
_cell.angle_alpha   90.00
_cell.angle_beta   90.00
_cell.angle_gamma   90.00
#
_symmetry.space_group_name_H-M   'P 1'
#
loop_
_entity.id
_entity.type
_entity.pdbx_description
1 polymer ?
#
loop_
_entity_poly.entity_id
_entity_poly.type
_entity_poly.pdbx_seq_one_letter_code
_entity_poly.pdbx_strand_id
1 'polypeptide(L)'
;MLEREITLEITEKEAPFAPDDELGTYVIRRWSWREKQKAVLDATRVLDEKTGLGMLEVLDYEIYQMLTCIKKAPEALKLSFTRLSGRKAVEATEDEEAVEAIEGLDADVGSLIIGACRKVNGLKEADIRDFLQRSEQEGKAGIPG
;
A
#
# COMPACT_ATOMS: atom_id res chain seq x y z
N MET A 1 -10.01 7.07 15.52
CA MET A 1 -8.86 6.12 15.49
C MET A 1 -8.89 5.39 14.15
N LEU A 2 -7.82 5.48 13.35
CA LEU A 2 -7.70 4.74 12.09
C LEU A 2 -7.52 3.25 12.41
N GLU A 3 -8.25 2.39 11.72
CA GLU A 3 -8.08 0.93 11.86
C GLU A 3 -6.65 0.58 11.43
N ARG A 4 -5.93 -0.14 12.29
CA ARG A 4 -4.53 -0.51 12.01
C ARG A 4 -4.44 -1.66 11.00
N GLU A 5 -5.47 -2.48 10.95
CA GLU A 5 -5.57 -3.68 10.12
C GLU A 5 -7.02 -3.88 9.69
N ILE A 6 -7.21 -4.45 8.50
CA ILE A 6 -8.50 -4.95 8.00
C ILE A 6 -8.33 -6.38 7.50
N THR A 7 -9.37 -7.15 7.65
CA THR A 7 -9.50 -8.46 7.01
C THR A 7 -10.28 -8.30 5.72
N LEU A 8 -9.72 -8.78 4.62
CA LEU A 8 -10.34 -8.82 3.30
C LEU A 8 -10.54 -10.30 2.95
N GLU A 9 -11.78 -10.70 2.69
CA GLU A 9 -12.11 -12.02 2.17
C GLU A 9 -12.39 -11.84 0.68
N ILE A 10 -11.64 -12.54 -0.16
CA ILE A 10 -11.82 -12.53 -1.62
C ILE A 10 -12.35 -13.89 -2.03
N THR A 11 -13.49 -13.86 -2.72
CA THR A 11 -14.19 -15.06 -3.20
C THR A 11 -14.28 -15.07 -4.73
N GLU A 12 -14.63 -16.22 -5.32
CA GLU A 12 -14.93 -16.32 -6.77
C GLU A 12 -15.99 -15.32 -7.24
N LYS A 13 -16.85 -14.84 -6.34
CA LYS A 13 -17.85 -13.82 -6.68
C LYS A 13 -17.21 -12.46 -6.97
N GLU A 14 -16.12 -12.14 -6.28
CA GLU A 14 -15.42 -10.87 -6.37
C GLU A 14 -14.32 -10.90 -7.42
N ALA A 15 -13.67 -12.07 -7.61
CA ALA A 15 -12.65 -12.32 -8.62
C ALA A 15 -12.94 -13.67 -9.32
N PRO A 16 -13.81 -13.71 -10.34
CA PRO A 16 -14.33 -14.95 -10.92
C PRO A 16 -13.34 -15.70 -11.82
N PHE A 17 -12.25 -15.03 -12.22
CA PHE A 17 -11.20 -15.62 -13.06
C PHE A 17 -9.90 -15.84 -12.31
N ALA A 18 -9.85 -15.45 -11.03
CA ALA A 18 -8.66 -15.61 -10.22
C ALA A 18 -8.40 -17.09 -9.94
N PRO A 19 -7.13 -17.52 -9.97
CA PRO A 19 -6.71 -18.83 -9.50
C PRO A 19 -7.18 -19.14 -8.07
N ASP A 20 -7.56 -20.39 -7.80
CA ASP A 20 -8.08 -20.83 -6.50
C ASP A 20 -7.11 -20.56 -5.33
N ASP A 21 -5.80 -20.53 -5.60
CA ASP A 21 -4.75 -20.29 -4.62
C ASP A 21 -4.62 -18.80 -4.22
N GLU A 22 -5.13 -17.90 -5.04
CA GLU A 22 -5.21 -16.46 -4.76
C GLU A 22 -6.48 -16.07 -3.99
N LEU A 23 -7.50 -16.94 -3.95
CA LEU A 23 -8.74 -16.71 -3.22
C LEU A 23 -8.59 -17.00 -1.72
N GLY A 24 -9.36 -16.29 -0.91
CA GLY A 24 -9.43 -16.51 0.53
C GLY A 24 -9.16 -15.25 1.36
N THR A 25 -8.64 -15.45 2.57
CA THR A 25 -8.52 -14.38 3.56
C THR A 25 -7.16 -13.70 3.55
N TYR A 26 -7.18 -12.41 3.28
CA TYR A 26 -6.06 -11.49 3.43
C TYR A 26 -6.20 -10.66 4.71
N VAL A 27 -5.08 -10.40 5.37
CA VAL A 27 -5.01 -9.40 6.44
C VAL A 27 -4.12 -8.27 5.97
N ILE A 28 -4.69 -7.09 5.82
CA ILE A 28 -4.02 -5.90 5.32
C ILE A 28 -3.79 -4.94 6.49
N ARG A 29 -2.56 -4.51 6.67
CA ARG A 29 -2.16 -3.55 7.70
C ARG A 29 -1.86 -2.18 7.11
N ARG A 30 -1.87 -1.19 7.97
CA ARG A 30 -1.29 0.12 7.68
C ARG A 30 0.25 0.00 7.58
N TRP A 31 0.84 0.69 6.63
CA TRP A 31 2.28 0.93 6.63
C TRP A 31 2.64 2.12 7.54
N SER A 32 3.85 2.08 8.07
CA SER A 32 4.47 3.21 8.76
C SER A 32 4.86 4.30 7.76
N TRP A 33 5.07 5.52 8.28
CA TRP A 33 5.55 6.62 7.45
C TRP A 33 6.88 6.30 6.74
N ARG A 34 7.80 5.57 7.41
CA ARG A 34 9.09 5.19 6.83
C ARG A 34 8.95 4.20 5.68
N GLU A 35 8.09 3.19 5.82
CA GLU A 35 7.81 2.23 4.76
C GLU A 35 7.20 2.93 3.54
N LYS A 36 6.27 3.88 3.76
CA LYS A 36 5.72 4.70 2.68
C LYS A 36 6.81 5.51 1.97
N GLN A 37 7.70 6.18 2.71
CA GLN A 37 8.78 6.96 2.08
C GLN A 37 9.72 6.08 1.26
N LYS A 38 10.05 4.88 1.75
CA LYS A 38 10.84 3.91 1.00
C LYS A 38 10.13 3.48 -0.29
N ALA A 39 8.84 3.11 -0.22
CA ALA A 39 8.07 2.74 -1.42
C ALA A 39 8.01 3.87 -2.46
N VAL A 40 7.89 5.13 -2.03
CA VAL A 40 7.97 6.29 -2.95
C VAL A 40 9.35 6.39 -3.58
N LEU A 41 10.42 6.28 -2.81
CA LEU A 41 11.79 6.35 -3.33
C LEU A 41 12.09 5.23 -4.32
N ASP A 42 11.75 3.99 -3.97
CA ASP A 42 12.03 2.81 -4.78
C ASP A 42 11.20 2.81 -6.09
N ALA A 43 9.99 3.38 -6.08
CA ALA A 43 9.16 3.56 -7.28
C ALA A 43 9.45 4.86 -8.04
N THR A 44 10.34 5.73 -7.55
CA THR A 44 10.66 6.99 -8.24
C THR A 44 11.81 6.79 -9.19
N ARG A 45 11.54 6.95 -10.48
CA ARG A 45 12.56 7.09 -11.51
C ARG A 45 13.03 8.54 -11.59
N VAL A 46 14.31 8.77 -11.36
CA VAL A 46 14.92 10.10 -11.54
C VAL A 46 15.07 10.39 -13.04
N LEU A 47 14.48 11.49 -13.49
CA LEU A 47 14.55 11.95 -14.88
C LEU A 47 15.67 12.99 -15.07
N ASP A 48 15.87 13.87 -14.08
CA ASP A 48 16.95 14.85 -14.07
C ASP A 48 17.37 15.19 -12.63
N GLU A 49 18.61 14.80 -12.30
CA GLU A 49 19.21 15.02 -10.98
C GLU A 49 19.48 16.50 -10.67
N LYS A 50 19.72 17.35 -11.67
CA LYS A 50 20.07 18.76 -11.45
C LYS A 50 18.87 19.60 -11.07
N THR A 51 17.72 19.28 -11.66
CA THR A 51 16.45 19.98 -11.39
C THR A 51 15.64 19.28 -10.30
N GLY A 52 16.02 18.06 -9.90
CA GLY A 52 15.27 17.24 -8.95
C GLY A 52 13.98 16.68 -9.55
N LEU A 53 13.90 16.56 -10.88
CA LEU A 53 12.73 16.02 -11.56
C LEU A 53 12.73 14.49 -11.48
N GLY A 54 11.68 13.95 -10.87
CA GLY A 54 11.42 12.52 -10.81
C GLY A 54 10.02 12.19 -11.28
N MET A 55 9.84 10.95 -11.70
CA MET A 55 8.55 10.36 -12.05
C MET A 55 8.29 9.18 -11.14
N LEU A 56 7.13 9.18 -10.48
CA LEU A 56 6.69 8.04 -9.69
C LEU A 56 6.02 7.04 -10.62
N GLU A 57 6.59 5.85 -10.73
CA GLU A 57 5.96 4.72 -11.41
C GLU A 57 4.85 4.18 -10.49
N VAL A 58 3.58 4.42 -10.89
CA VAL A 58 2.42 4.14 -10.03
C VAL A 58 2.28 2.64 -9.77
N LEU A 59 2.55 1.82 -10.78
CA LEU A 59 2.44 0.37 -10.66
C LEU A 59 3.45 -0.17 -9.64
N ASP A 60 4.71 0.23 -9.75
CA ASP A 60 5.77 -0.14 -8.80
C ASP A 60 5.41 0.30 -7.38
N TYR A 61 4.89 1.52 -7.22
CA TYR A 61 4.44 2.01 -5.93
C TYR A 61 3.29 1.18 -5.33
N GLU A 62 2.36 0.72 -6.16
CA GLU A 62 1.25 -0.14 -5.74
C GLU A 62 1.73 -1.56 -5.37
N ILE A 63 2.68 -2.12 -6.13
CA ILE A 63 3.33 -3.39 -5.81
C ILE A 63 4.05 -3.28 -4.46
N TYR A 64 4.87 -2.25 -4.25
CA TYR A 64 5.54 -2.01 -2.97
C TYR A 64 4.56 -1.78 -1.82
N GLN A 65 3.43 -1.12 -2.10
CA GLN A 65 2.37 -0.98 -1.11
C GLN A 65 1.79 -2.33 -0.71
N MET A 66 1.48 -3.21 -1.67
CA MET A 66 0.95 -4.55 -1.41
C MET A 66 1.94 -5.39 -0.61
N LEU A 67 3.19 -5.50 -1.07
CA LEU A 67 4.27 -6.21 -0.39
C LEU A 67 4.44 -5.78 1.07
N THR A 68 4.32 -4.47 1.31
CA THR A 68 4.44 -3.93 2.66
C THR A 68 3.20 -4.19 3.51
N CYS A 69 2.01 -4.00 2.93
CA CYS A 69 0.76 -3.94 3.69
C CYS A 69 0.11 -5.31 3.89
N ILE A 70 0.40 -6.32 3.06
CA ILE A 70 -0.11 -7.67 3.29
C ILE A 70 0.62 -8.27 4.50
N LYS A 71 -0.14 -8.50 5.57
CA LYS A 71 0.34 -9.16 6.79
C LYS A 71 0.11 -10.67 6.75
N LYS A 72 -0.96 -11.09 6.06
CA LYS A 72 -1.32 -12.49 5.84
C LYS A 72 -1.99 -12.59 4.47
N ALA A 73 -1.61 -13.61 3.70
CA ALA A 73 -2.29 -14.03 2.48
C ALA A 73 -2.84 -15.46 2.67
N PRO A 74 -3.66 -15.96 1.73
CA PRO A 74 -3.99 -17.36 1.64
C PRO A 74 -2.73 -18.23 1.66
N GLU A 75 -2.79 -19.36 2.38
CA GLU A 75 -1.63 -20.27 2.51
C GLU A 75 -1.23 -20.87 1.16
N ALA A 76 -2.20 -21.03 0.27
CA ALA A 76 -2.00 -21.56 -1.08
C ALA A 76 -1.15 -20.64 -1.97
N LEU A 77 -1.25 -19.33 -1.81
CA LEU A 77 -0.46 -18.33 -2.53
C LEU A 77 1.04 -18.36 -2.19
N LYS A 78 1.45 -19.12 -1.16
CA LYS A 78 2.84 -19.36 -0.73
C LYS A 78 3.71 -18.11 -0.58
N LEU A 79 3.10 -16.94 -0.37
CA LEU A 79 3.82 -15.70 -0.14
C LEU A 79 4.51 -15.72 1.24
N SER A 80 5.83 -15.73 1.20
CA SER A 80 6.71 -15.56 2.35
C SER A 80 6.91 -14.06 2.60
N PHE A 81 6.03 -13.44 3.38
CA PHE A 81 6.23 -12.03 3.76
C PHE A 81 7.28 -11.94 4.86
N THR A 82 8.49 -11.52 4.51
CA THR A 82 9.52 -11.19 5.50
C THR A 82 9.02 -10.01 6.35
N ARG A 83 8.74 -10.26 7.64
CA ARG A 83 8.21 -9.24 8.57
C ARG A 83 9.18 -8.06 8.70
N LEU A 84 8.78 -6.91 8.19
CA LEU A 84 9.54 -5.67 8.29
C LEU A 84 9.25 -4.97 9.61
N SER A 85 10.08 -5.22 10.63
CA SER A 85 10.23 -4.29 11.75
C SER A 85 11.69 -3.84 11.83
N GLY A 86 11.94 -2.54 11.79
CA GLY A 86 13.31 -1.97 11.79
C GLY A 86 14.08 -2.13 10.48
N ARG A 87 15.42 -2.01 10.54
CA ARG A 87 16.40 -1.95 9.43
C ARG A 87 16.27 -3.05 8.34
N LYS A 88 15.47 -4.09 8.58
CA LYS A 88 15.19 -5.17 7.63
C LYS A 88 14.03 -4.90 6.66
N ALA A 89 13.36 -3.75 6.78
CA ALA A 89 12.39 -3.24 5.78
C ALA A 89 12.95 -3.12 4.35
N VAL A 90 14.26 -3.28 4.19
CA VAL A 90 15.02 -3.18 2.95
C VAL A 90 14.98 -4.48 2.13
N GLU A 91 14.78 -5.64 2.76
CA GLU A 91 14.97 -6.95 2.09
C GLU A 91 13.69 -7.50 1.41
N ALA A 92 12.48 -7.06 1.77
CA ALA A 92 11.25 -7.55 1.10
C ALA A 92 11.06 -7.00 -0.32
N THR A 93 11.70 -5.87 -0.64
CA THR A 93 11.80 -5.34 -2.01
C THR A 93 12.88 -6.05 -2.84
N GLU A 94 13.67 -6.93 -2.21
CA GLU A 94 14.71 -7.75 -2.84
C GLU A 94 14.32 -9.24 -2.89
N ASP A 95 13.15 -9.60 -2.34
CA ASP A 95 12.58 -10.94 -2.42
C ASP A 95 11.87 -11.08 -3.78
N GLU A 96 12.66 -11.44 -4.80
CA GLU A 96 12.18 -11.59 -6.19
C GLU A 96 10.96 -12.50 -6.28
N GLU A 97 10.89 -13.57 -5.46
CA GLU A 97 9.74 -14.49 -5.44
C GLU A 97 8.46 -13.78 -4.94
N ALA A 98 8.58 -12.90 -3.94
CA ALA A 98 7.44 -12.13 -3.44
C ALA A 98 6.98 -11.07 -4.44
N VAL A 99 7.91 -10.41 -5.15
CA VAL A 99 7.59 -9.44 -6.21
C VAL A 99 6.88 -10.13 -7.36
N GLU A 100 7.44 -11.23 -7.88
CA GLU A 100 6.84 -12.01 -8.98
C GLU A 100 5.45 -12.53 -8.62
N ALA A 101 5.26 -13.00 -7.38
CA ALA A 101 3.95 -13.46 -6.94
C ALA A 101 2.91 -12.33 -6.84
N ILE A 102 3.32 -11.10 -6.49
CA ILE A 102 2.41 -9.94 -6.47
C ILE A 102 2.13 -9.40 -7.88
N GLU A 103 3.14 -9.38 -8.76
CA GLU A 103 2.98 -9.00 -10.17
C GLU A 103 2.14 -10.01 -10.95
N GLY A 104 2.20 -11.28 -10.56
CA GLY A 104 1.46 -12.39 -11.16
C GLY A 104 0.03 -12.54 -10.67
N LEU A 105 -0.41 -11.77 -9.66
CA LEU A 105 -1.79 -11.81 -9.17
C LEU A 105 -2.79 -11.52 -10.29
N ASP A 106 -3.93 -12.18 -10.21
CA ASP A 106 -5.09 -11.79 -10.99
C ASP A 106 -5.45 -10.31 -10.74
N ALA A 107 -5.83 -9.62 -11.82
CA ALA A 107 -6.05 -8.19 -11.79
C ALA A 107 -7.17 -7.77 -10.82
N ASP A 108 -8.20 -8.61 -10.65
CA ASP A 108 -9.29 -8.34 -9.72
C ASP A 108 -8.80 -8.50 -8.27
N VAL A 109 -8.02 -9.56 -7.99
CA VAL A 109 -7.39 -9.78 -6.68
C VAL A 109 -6.48 -8.63 -6.31
N GLY A 110 -5.55 -8.25 -7.21
CA GLY A 110 -4.65 -7.12 -7.02
C GLY A 110 -5.41 -5.81 -6.77
N SER A 111 -6.46 -5.53 -7.54
CA SER A 111 -7.30 -4.33 -7.38
C SER A 111 -8.00 -4.28 -6.02
N LEU A 112 -8.53 -5.41 -5.55
CA LEU A 112 -9.20 -5.50 -4.24
C LEU A 112 -8.21 -5.27 -3.09
N ILE A 113 -7.00 -5.86 -3.19
CA ILE A 113 -5.94 -5.66 -2.21
C ILE A 113 -5.47 -4.21 -2.19
N ILE A 114 -5.25 -3.57 -3.35
CA ILE A 114 -4.90 -2.15 -3.44
C ILE A 114 -6.00 -1.28 -2.82
N GLY A 115 -7.27 -1.59 -3.10
CA GLY A 115 -8.41 -0.91 -2.47
C GLY A 115 -8.39 -1.01 -0.94
N ALA A 116 -8.12 -2.21 -0.41
CA ALA A 116 -7.95 -2.45 1.01
C ALA A 116 -6.74 -1.68 1.60
N CYS A 117 -5.59 -1.70 0.92
CA CYS A 117 -4.40 -0.92 1.29
C CYS A 117 -4.71 0.58 1.35
N ARG A 118 -5.43 1.13 0.36
CA ARG A 118 -5.86 2.53 0.35
C ARG A 118 -6.81 2.84 1.49
N LYS A 119 -7.71 1.92 1.85
CA LYS A 119 -8.66 2.11 2.96
C LYS A 119 -7.96 2.21 4.31
N VAL A 120 -6.93 1.40 4.57
CA VAL A 120 -6.17 1.46 5.84
C VAL A 120 -5.15 2.60 5.89
N ASN A 121 -4.61 3.00 4.73
CA ASN A 121 -3.57 4.03 4.63
C ASN A 121 -4.09 5.42 4.30
N GLY A 122 -5.31 5.53 3.78
CA GLY A 122 -6.00 6.77 3.46
C GLY A 122 -6.46 7.54 4.69
N LEU A 123 -6.70 8.84 4.51
CA LEU A 123 -7.40 9.65 5.51
C LEU A 123 -8.88 9.22 5.51
N LYS A 124 -9.48 8.99 6.69
CA LYS A 124 -10.94 8.83 6.73
C LYS A 124 -11.59 10.14 6.26
N GLU A 125 -12.78 10.09 5.68
CA GLU A 125 -13.53 11.31 5.35
C GLU A 125 -13.66 12.26 6.55
N ALA A 126 -13.74 11.71 7.77
CA ALA A 126 -13.70 12.47 9.01
C ALA A 126 -12.35 13.18 9.24
N ASP A 127 -11.23 12.52 8.97
CA ASP A 127 -9.89 13.10 9.09
C ASP A 127 -9.65 14.20 8.03
N ILE A 128 -10.20 14.01 6.82
CA ILE A 128 -10.20 15.03 5.76
C ILE A 128 -11.04 16.24 6.17
N ARG A 129 -12.23 16.01 6.73
CA ARG A 129 -13.13 17.07 7.19
C ARG A 129 -12.51 17.86 8.35
N ASP A 130 -11.90 17.20 9.31
CA ASP A 130 -11.22 17.83 10.44
C ASP A 130 -10.01 18.65 9.98
N PHE A 131 -9.24 18.15 9.01
CA PHE A 131 -8.12 18.89 8.40
C PHE A 131 -8.59 20.14 7.65
N LEU A 132 -9.62 20.02 6.81
CA LEU A 132 -10.18 21.14 6.06
C LEU A 132 -10.78 22.19 7.00
N GLN A 133 -11.52 21.78 8.04
CA GLN A 133 -12.04 22.71 9.03
C GLN A 133 -10.95 23.45 9.81
N ARG A 134 -9.84 22.78 10.16
CA ARG A 134 -8.69 23.43 10.79
C ARG A 134 -8.00 24.40 9.85
N SER A 135 -7.79 24.03 8.58
CA SER A 135 -7.20 24.91 7.57
C SER A 135 -8.05 26.15 7.32
N GLU A 136 -9.39 26.03 7.34
CA GLU A 136 -10.30 27.18 7.23
C GLU A 136 -10.28 28.08 8.48
N GLN A 137 -10.06 27.52 9.67
CA GLN A 137 -9.93 28.29 10.91
C GLN A 137 -8.58 29.01 10.99
N GLU A 138 -7.49 28.36 10.59
CA GLU A 138 -6.13 28.95 10.57
C GLU A 138 -6.00 30.03 9.50
N GLY A 139 -6.59 29.84 8.31
CA GLY A 139 -6.65 30.87 7.27
C GLY A 139 -7.47 32.11 7.66
N LYS A 140 -8.42 31.98 8.60
CA LYS A 140 -9.16 33.11 9.18
C LYS A 140 -8.43 33.76 10.36
N ALA A 141 -7.49 33.07 10.99
CA ALA A 141 -6.70 33.57 12.13
C ALA A 141 -5.51 34.44 11.70
N GLY A 142 -5.24 34.59 10.40
CA GLY A 142 -4.27 35.56 9.87
C GLY A 142 -2.81 35.26 10.24
N ILE A 143 -2.44 34.00 10.48
CA ILE A 143 -1.03 33.64 10.69
C ILE A 143 -0.42 33.37 9.30
N PRO A 144 0.56 34.18 8.85
CA PRO A 144 1.20 33.95 7.56
C PRO A 144 2.05 32.67 7.61
N GLY A 145 1.86 31.81 6.61
CA GLY A 145 2.70 30.62 6.37
C GLY A 145 4.00 30.94 5.66
#